data_AF-A0A163DD06-F1
#
_entry.id   AF-A0A163DD06-F1
#
_cell.length_a   1.000
_cell.length_b   1.000
_cell.length_c   1.000
_cell.angle_alpha   90.00
_cell.angle_beta   90.00
_cell.angle_gamma   90.00
#
_symmetry.space_group_name_H-M   'P 1'
#
loop_
_entity.id
_entity.type
_entity.pdbx_description
1 polymer ?
#
loop_
_entity_poly.entity_id
_entity_poly.type
_entity_poly.pdbx_seq_one_letter_code
_entity_poly.pdbx_strand_id
1 'polypeptide(L)'
;MSLAAHSASSNKALGGPFQTSFPNASRSSTFPKRAITVRDRVRKIASPLLRSYTFTLTQPCGRTASRDTTTLNLRRTHTNQAPTMTSKQELESNACPTCKRKYEDKLEEKPSEEKPSKPAKTDTTIDIDAIVEDKHNQLPPLPSPPLKQHPRFVHCMPPESPTYREFSVFLAGSIEMGRAVQWQKHMATFLSTLPITVNNPRRGHWDPAATQEAKNESFRHQVEWELSALEKADVVCFFLDVSTMSPVTMLELGLWAKSNKVIVCCGKKFWRAGNIHIVCERYGIPFVETFEHLVPAIKNMLVEKGMKLDESGDLVRP
;
A
#
# COMPACT_ATOMS: atom_id res chain seq x y z
N MET A 1 74.63 9.21 31.32
CA MET A 1 74.34 7.78 31.50
C MET A 1 73.46 7.36 30.31
N SER A 2 74.07 7.01 29.18
CA SER A 2 74.59 5.69 28.79
C SER A 2 73.46 4.74 28.35
N LEU A 3 73.25 4.64 27.03
CA LEU A 3 73.38 3.43 26.18
C LEU A 3 72.07 2.60 26.12
N ALA A 4 71.63 1.94 25.05
CA ALA A 4 71.99 1.75 23.62
C ALA A 4 70.82 0.88 23.06
N ALA A 5 70.18 1.18 21.93
CA ALA A 5 70.53 0.83 20.54
C ALA A 5 70.42 -0.66 20.14
N HIS A 6 69.96 -0.88 18.89
CA HIS A 6 70.01 -2.08 18.01
C HIS A 6 68.82 -3.06 18.09
N SER A 7 68.30 -3.66 17.00
CA SER A 7 68.57 -3.62 15.55
C SER A 7 67.37 -4.21 14.79
N ALA A 8 67.27 -3.86 13.51
CA ALA A 8 66.33 -4.30 12.49
C ALA A 8 66.66 -5.68 11.87
N SER A 9 65.67 -6.32 11.22
CA SER A 9 65.71 -6.96 9.87
C SER A 9 64.37 -7.67 9.59
N SER A 10 63.58 -7.29 8.55
CA SER A 10 63.57 -7.88 7.18
C SER A 10 63.16 -9.37 7.14
N ASN A 11 62.32 -9.91 6.24
CA ASN A 11 61.58 -9.42 5.06
C ASN A 11 60.74 -10.61 4.49
N LYS A 12 59.91 -10.34 3.46
CA LYS A 12 59.14 -11.26 2.55
C LYS A 12 57.75 -11.68 3.05
N ALA A 13 56.62 -11.13 2.56
CA ALA A 13 56.07 -10.98 1.19
C ALA A 13 55.67 -12.30 0.53
N LEU A 14 54.38 -12.48 0.23
CA LEU A 14 53.83 -13.21 -0.92
C LEU A 14 52.30 -12.98 -1.07
N GLY A 15 51.89 -12.43 -2.22
CA GLY A 15 50.52 -12.39 -2.78
C GLY A 15 49.60 -11.30 -2.22
N GLY A 16 49.26 -10.20 -2.89
CA GLY A 16 48.89 -10.01 -4.29
C GLY A 16 47.42 -9.52 -4.33
N PRO A 17 47.10 -8.33 -4.88
CA PRO A 17 45.75 -7.75 -4.78
C PRO A 17 44.83 -8.36 -5.84
N PHE A 18 43.67 -8.89 -5.42
CA PHE A 18 42.59 -9.23 -6.35
C PHE A 18 41.93 -7.93 -6.84
N GLN A 19 42.46 -7.39 -7.93
CA GLN A 19 41.73 -6.47 -8.81
C GLN A 19 40.69 -7.29 -9.57
N THR A 20 39.42 -7.11 -9.25
CA THR A 20 38.33 -7.46 -10.17
C THR A 20 37.93 -6.20 -10.94
N SER A 21 38.57 -6.02 -12.09
CA SER A 21 38.12 -5.13 -13.15
C SER A 21 36.89 -5.74 -13.81
N PHE A 22 35.76 -5.03 -13.76
CA PHE A 22 34.64 -5.28 -14.67
C PHE A 22 34.39 -4.01 -15.50
N PRO A 23 34.10 -4.15 -16.80
CA PRO A 23 34.26 -3.09 -17.78
C PRO A 23 33.20 -2.00 -17.69
N ASN A 24 33.65 -0.75 -17.83
CA ASN A 24 32.84 0.42 -18.15
C ASN A 24 32.09 0.20 -19.48
N ALA A 25 30.79 -0.04 -19.41
CA ALA A 25 29.90 0.09 -20.54
C ALA A 25 29.22 1.47 -20.48
N SER A 26 29.88 2.49 -21.02
CA SER A 26 29.22 3.73 -21.43
C SER A 26 28.18 3.41 -22.50
N ARG A 27 26.90 3.51 -22.16
CA ARG A 27 25.83 3.66 -23.14
C ARG A 27 25.12 4.99 -22.88
N SER A 28 25.53 5.98 -23.67
CA SER A 28 24.72 7.16 -23.94
C SER A 28 23.42 6.69 -24.59
N SER A 29 22.29 6.91 -23.92
CA SER A 29 20.97 6.89 -24.55
C SER A 29 20.27 8.21 -24.21
N THR A 30 20.43 9.17 -25.10
CA THR A 30 19.66 10.40 -25.12
C THR A 30 18.20 10.03 -25.47
N PHE A 31 17.30 10.07 -24.49
CA PHE A 31 15.86 9.95 -24.74
C PHE A 31 15.23 11.36 -24.76
N PRO A 32 14.46 11.72 -25.80
CA PRO A 32 13.81 13.01 -25.86
C PRO A 32 12.68 13.10 -24.84
N LYS A 33 12.65 14.21 -24.07
CA LYS A 33 11.56 14.58 -23.17
C LYS A 33 10.30 14.85 -23.99
N ARG A 34 9.33 13.93 -23.95
CA ARG A 34 7.95 14.20 -24.37
C ARG A 34 7.03 13.99 -23.17
N ALA A 35 6.27 15.02 -22.82
CA ALA A 35 5.34 15.02 -21.70
C ALA A 35 4.30 13.89 -21.88
N ILE A 36 4.28 12.94 -20.95
CA ILE A 36 3.33 11.83 -20.93
C ILE A 36 2.09 12.32 -20.19
N THR A 37 0.96 12.44 -20.88
CA THR A 37 -0.32 12.88 -20.30
C THR A 37 -1.05 11.68 -19.67
N VAL A 38 -1.89 11.91 -18.66
CA VAL A 38 -2.60 10.91 -17.83
C VAL A 38 -3.32 9.80 -18.63
N ARG A 39 -3.76 10.09 -19.86
CA ARG A 39 -4.39 9.10 -20.77
C ARG A 39 -3.46 7.96 -21.19
N ASP A 40 -2.14 8.17 -21.22
CA ASP A 40 -1.17 7.15 -21.65
C ASP A 40 -0.87 6.10 -20.56
N ARG A 41 -1.24 6.37 -19.29
CA ARG A 41 -1.02 5.44 -18.18
C ARG A 41 -2.09 4.35 -18.09
N VAL A 42 -3.33 4.64 -18.47
CA VAL A 42 -4.45 3.67 -18.44
C VAL A 42 -4.27 2.57 -19.50
N ARG A 43 -3.61 2.88 -20.64
CA ARG A 43 -3.42 1.91 -21.74
C ARG A 43 -2.34 0.85 -21.46
N LYS A 44 -1.43 1.07 -20.49
CA LYS A 44 -0.37 0.12 -20.10
C LYS A 44 -0.82 -0.93 -19.07
N ILE A 45 -2.03 -0.85 -18.54
CA ILE A 45 -2.59 -1.83 -17.60
C ILE A 45 -3.38 -2.95 -18.34
N ALA A 46 -3.77 -2.73 -19.60
CA ALA A 46 -4.60 -3.68 -20.35
C ALA A 46 -3.82 -4.76 -21.15
N SER A 47 -2.49 -4.78 -21.09
CA SER A 47 -1.65 -5.61 -21.99
C SER A 47 -0.83 -6.71 -21.30
N PRO A 48 -1.36 -7.38 -20.25
CA PRO A 48 -1.06 -8.80 -20.09
C PRO A 48 -2.27 -9.71 -19.79
N LEU A 49 -3.53 -9.23 -19.83
CA LEU A 49 -4.72 -10.08 -19.58
C LEU A 49 -5.19 -10.90 -20.80
N LEU A 50 -4.29 -11.21 -21.74
CA LEU A 50 -4.54 -12.10 -22.86
C LEU A 50 -3.35 -13.03 -23.04
N ARG A 51 -3.26 -14.05 -22.20
CA ARG A 51 -2.60 -15.31 -22.55
C ARG A 51 -3.31 -16.49 -21.86
N SER A 52 -4.33 -16.94 -22.57
CA SER A 52 -4.75 -18.32 -22.82
C SER A 52 -4.49 -19.36 -21.74
N TYR A 53 -5.56 -19.74 -21.05
CA TYR A 53 -5.76 -21.11 -20.57
C TYR A 53 -6.02 -22.02 -21.79
N THR A 54 -4.98 -22.71 -22.26
CA THR A 54 -5.14 -23.93 -23.05
C THR A 54 -4.38 -25.03 -22.35
N PHE A 55 -5.11 -25.81 -21.54
CA PHE A 55 -4.64 -27.08 -21.00
C PHE A 55 -4.76 -28.11 -22.12
N THR A 56 -3.70 -28.28 -22.91
CA THR A 56 -3.61 -29.35 -23.90
C THR A 56 -3.01 -30.56 -23.19
N LEU A 57 -3.81 -31.60 -22.98
CA LEU A 57 -3.32 -32.93 -22.62
C LEU A 57 -2.50 -33.47 -23.79
N THR A 58 -1.19 -33.62 -23.59
CA THR A 58 -0.35 -34.45 -24.45
C THR A 58 0.24 -35.58 -23.61
N GLN A 59 -0.32 -36.79 -23.77
CA GLN A 59 0.42 -38.04 -23.58
C GLN A 59 0.75 -38.60 -24.97
N PRO A 60 1.99 -39.02 -25.24
CA PRO A 60 2.30 -39.86 -26.39
C PRO A 60 2.32 -41.34 -25.94
N CYS A 61 1.41 -42.15 -26.48
CA CYS A 61 1.60 -43.59 -26.53
C CYS A 61 1.52 -44.02 -27.99
N GLY A 62 2.65 -44.47 -28.52
CA GLY A 62 2.72 -45.04 -29.86
C GLY A 62 2.09 -46.43 -29.90
N ARG A 63 1.46 -46.76 -31.03
CA ARG A 63 1.53 -48.07 -31.70
C ARG A 63 0.90 -48.00 -33.09
N THR A 64 1.74 -48.40 -34.04
CA THR A 64 1.56 -48.90 -35.40
C THR A 64 0.16 -49.34 -35.88
N ALA A 65 -0.16 -48.87 -37.09
CA ALA A 65 -0.72 -49.58 -38.26
C ALA A 65 -1.98 -50.46 -38.12
N SER A 66 -3.05 -50.11 -38.84
CA SER A 66 -3.48 -50.82 -40.07
C SER A 66 -4.76 -50.19 -40.64
N ARG A 67 -4.91 -50.37 -41.96
CA ARG A 67 -6.01 -50.00 -42.85
C ARG A 67 -7.38 -50.43 -42.31
N ASP A 68 -8.42 -49.62 -42.56
CA ASP A 68 -9.44 -50.02 -43.54
C ASP A 68 -10.38 -48.88 -43.94
N THR A 69 -10.69 -48.92 -45.23
CA THR A 69 -11.49 -47.99 -46.01
C THR A 69 -12.95 -48.38 -45.90
N THR A 70 -13.86 -47.49 -45.46
CA THR A 70 -15.23 -47.52 -45.99
C THR A 70 -15.87 -46.14 -45.93
N THR A 71 -16.08 -45.62 -47.14
CA THR A 71 -16.88 -44.46 -47.51
C THR A 71 -18.36 -44.74 -47.22
N LEU A 72 -19.05 -43.83 -46.54
CA LEU A 72 -20.50 -43.66 -46.69
C LEU A 72 -20.87 -42.21 -46.39
N ASN A 73 -21.02 -41.45 -47.47
CA ASN A 73 -21.76 -40.20 -47.49
C ASN A 73 -23.25 -40.53 -47.39
N LEU A 74 -23.98 -39.89 -46.48
CA LEU A 74 -25.37 -39.55 -46.78
C LEU A 74 -25.68 -38.12 -46.31
N ARG A 75 -26.26 -37.41 -47.27
CA ARG A 75 -26.57 -35.99 -47.36
C ARG A 75 -27.98 -35.75 -46.83
N ARG A 76 -28.21 -34.53 -46.33
CA ARG A 76 -29.48 -33.75 -46.39
C ARG A 76 -30.64 -34.33 -45.55
N THR A 77 -31.56 -33.58 -44.97
CA THR A 77 -32.18 -32.28 -45.32
C THR A 77 -32.79 -31.62 -44.08
N HIS A 78 -32.93 -30.29 -44.16
CA HIS A 78 -33.85 -29.44 -43.41
C HIS A 78 -35.24 -30.05 -43.16
N THR A 79 -35.86 -29.69 -42.03
CA THR A 79 -37.21 -29.08 -42.02
C THR A 79 -37.48 -28.39 -40.68
N ASN A 80 -37.84 -27.10 -40.78
CA ASN A 80 -38.54 -26.35 -39.75
C ASN A 80 -39.91 -26.97 -39.50
N GLN A 81 -40.31 -27.10 -38.24
CA GLN A 81 -41.71 -27.00 -37.83
C GLN A 81 -41.79 -26.67 -36.33
N ALA A 82 -42.43 -25.56 -36.03
CA ALA A 82 -42.86 -25.19 -34.70
C ALA A 82 -44.20 -25.86 -34.38
N PRO A 83 -44.50 -26.11 -33.10
CA PRO A 83 -45.87 -26.04 -32.61
C PRO A 83 -46.02 -25.03 -31.47
N THR A 84 -47.26 -24.54 -31.41
CA THR A 84 -47.74 -23.34 -30.73
C THR A 84 -48.13 -23.61 -29.26
N MET A 85 -47.82 -22.62 -28.41
CA MET A 85 -48.47 -22.20 -27.15
C MET A 85 -48.98 -23.24 -26.15
N THR A 86 -48.35 -23.27 -24.97
CA THR A 86 -49.10 -23.36 -23.71
C THR A 86 -48.40 -22.50 -22.66
N SER A 87 -49.19 -21.67 -21.99
CA SER A 87 -48.76 -20.71 -20.99
C SER A 87 -48.12 -21.40 -19.77
N LYS A 88 -47.00 -20.84 -19.32
CA LYS A 88 -46.58 -20.80 -17.92
C LYS A 88 -45.55 -19.69 -17.78
N GLN A 89 -45.96 -18.61 -17.14
CA GLN A 89 -45.06 -17.61 -16.58
C GLN A 89 -44.26 -18.30 -15.48
N GLU A 90 -42.94 -18.44 -15.65
CA GLU A 90 -42.04 -18.72 -14.54
C GLU A 90 -41.24 -17.46 -14.24
N LEU A 91 -41.47 -16.97 -13.02
CA LEU A 91 -40.90 -15.78 -12.43
C LEU A 91 -39.39 -15.92 -12.27
N GLU A 92 -38.74 -14.78 -12.49
CA GLU A 92 -37.33 -14.49 -12.29
C GLU A 92 -36.84 -14.93 -10.91
N SER A 93 -35.87 -15.84 -10.89
CA SER A 93 -35.23 -16.29 -9.66
C SER A 93 -34.19 -15.27 -9.18
N ASN A 94 -34.55 -14.48 -8.18
CA ASN A 94 -33.63 -13.58 -7.46
C ASN A 94 -32.74 -14.35 -6.48
N ALA A 95 -31.71 -15.03 -6.98
CA ALA A 95 -30.64 -15.59 -6.15
C ALA A 95 -29.28 -15.56 -6.85
N CYS A 96 -28.26 -15.04 -6.15
CA CYS A 96 -26.87 -15.05 -6.58
C CYS A 96 -26.31 -16.50 -6.62
N PRO A 97 -25.78 -17.00 -7.75
CA PRO A 97 -25.43 -18.42 -7.92
C PRO A 97 -24.30 -18.96 -7.04
N THR A 98 -23.66 -18.14 -6.20
CA THR A 98 -22.42 -18.53 -5.51
C THR A 98 -22.45 -18.52 -3.98
N CYS A 99 -23.45 -17.90 -3.30
CA CYS A 99 -23.32 -17.71 -1.84
C CYS A 99 -24.50 -18.14 -0.94
N LYS A 100 -25.60 -18.69 -1.47
CA LYS A 100 -26.74 -19.24 -0.68
C LYS A 100 -27.18 -18.41 0.55
N ARG A 101 -27.07 -17.08 0.53
CA ARG A 101 -27.72 -16.22 1.54
C ARG A 101 -29.03 -15.69 1.00
N LYS A 102 -30.12 -15.87 1.75
CA LYS A 102 -31.40 -15.23 1.50
C LYS A 102 -31.35 -13.82 2.08
N TYR A 103 -31.66 -12.82 1.27
CA TYR A 103 -31.92 -11.46 1.73
C TYR A 103 -33.41 -11.42 2.12
N GLU A 104 -33.72 -11.15 3.38
CA GLU A 104 -35.10 -10.92 3.80
C GLU A 104 -35.41 -9.43 3.64
N ASP A 105 -36.16 -9.10 2.60
CA ASP A 105 -36.81 -7.80 2.47
C ASP A 105 -37.99 -7.74 3.45
N LYS A 106 -37.97 -6.76 4.36
CA LYS A 106 -39.19 -6.27 5.01
C LYS A 106 -39.43 -4.82 4.58
N LEU A 107 -40.29 -4.69 3.57
CA LEU A 107 -40.98 -3.46 3.21
C LEU A 107 -42.39 -3.52 3.81
N GLU A 108 -42.68 -2.67 4.79
CA GLU A 108 -44.05 -2.23 5.07
C GLU A 108 -44.03 -0.74 5.45
N GLU A 109 -44.90 0.05 4.79
CA GLU A 109 -45.08 1.48 4.98
C GLU A 109 -46.40 1.81 5.71
N LYS A 110 -46.32 2.77 6.66
CA LYS A 110 -47.29 3.85 7.08
C LYS A 110 -48.44 3.54 8.06
N PRO A 111 -49.05 4.55 8.78
CA PRO A 111 -48.85 6.02 8.74
C PRO A 111 -48.67 6.75 10.12
N SER A 112 -48.48 8.08 10.00
CA SER A 112 -48.32 9.22 10.93
C SER A 112 -48.97 9.23 12.33
N GLU A 113 -48.24 9.76 13.32
CA GLU A 113 -48.75 10.62 14.40
C GLU A 113 -47.63 11.49 15.04
N GLU A 114 -47.99 12.66 15.56
CA GLU A 114 -47.12 13.80 15.89
C GLU A 114 -46.51 13.75 17.32
N LYS A 115 -45.39 14.48 17.50
CA LYS A 115 -44.39 14.46 18.60
C LYS A 115 -44.88 14.49 20.06
N PRO A 116 -43.99 14.04 20.98
CA PRO A 116 -43.47 14.95 22.00
C PRO A 116 -41.93 15.09 21.95
N SER A 117 -41.45 16.25 22.38
CA SER A 117 -40.07 16.71 22.26
C SER A 117 -39.09 16.15 23.31
N LYS A 118 -37.84 15.93 22.84
CA LYS A 118 -36.52 15.87 23.54
C LYS A 118 -36.14 14.52 24.22
N PRO A 119 -34.87 14.07 24.13
CA PRO A 119 -33.70 14.78 24.71
C PRO A 119 -32.57 15.09 23.71
N ALA A 120 -31.58 15.83 24.21
CA ALA A 120 -30.40 16.29 23.49
C ALA A 120 -29.71 15.17 22.70
N LYS A 121 -29.22 15.49 21.48
CA LYS A 121 -28.32 14.62 20.73
C LYS A 121 -27.13 14.33 21.64
N THR A 122 -27.00 13.09 22.11
CA THR A 122 -25.75 12.59 22.66
C THR A 122 -24.71 12.69 21.56
N ASP A 123 -23.77 13.61 21.74
CA ASP A 123 -22.57 13.71 20.93
C ASP A 123 -21.87 12.34 20.98
N THR A 124 -22.11 11.53 19.97
CA THR A 124 -21.67 10.13 19.91
C THR A 124 -20.34 10.01 19.19
N THR A 125 -19.60 11.12 19.01
CA THR A 125 -18.30 11.17 18.34
C THR A 125 -17.36 10.06 18.81
N ILE A 126 -16.84 9.29 17.85
CA ILE A 126 -15.84 8.25 18.13
C ILE A 126 -14.48 8.95 18.22
N ASP A 127 -13.84 8.83 19.39
CA ASP A 127 -12.46 9.27 19.59
C ASP A 127 -11.48 8.24 19.02
N ILE A 128 -11.02 8.48 17.80
CA ILE A 128 -9.98 7.68 17.13
C ILE A 128 -8.60 7.94 17.76
N ASP A 129 -8.46 9.04 18.51
CA ASP A 129 -7.23 9.45 19.18
C ASP A 129 -7.08 8.88 20.59
N ALA A 130 -8.05 8.10 21.06
CA ALA A 130 -7.96 7.36 22.30
C ALA A 130 -6.67 6.53 22.40
N ILE A 131 -6.14 6.40 23.62
CA ILE A 131 -4.93 5.61 23.87
C ILE A 131 -5.25 4.14 23.67
N VAL A 132 -4.51 3.50 22.76
CA VAL A 132 -4.57 2.06 22.51
C VAL A 132 -3.33 1.43 23.12
N GLU A 133 -3.52 0.43 23.97
CA GLU A 133 -2.45 -0.36 24.56
C GLU A 133 -1.69 -1.15 23.48
N ASP A 134 -0.37 -1.01 23.44
CA ASP A 134 0.50 -1.77 22.53
C ASP A 134 0.81 -3.16 23.09
N LYS A 135 -0.18 -4.05 23.06
CA LYS A 135 -0.11 -5.43 23.57
C LYS A 135 1.00 -6.27 22.95
N HIS A 136 1.51 -5.84 21.79
CA HIS A 136 2.52 -6.56 21.03
C HIS A 136 3.90 -5.91 21.07
N ASN A 137 4.08 -4.82 21.83
CA ASN A 137 5.32 -4.06 21.94
C ASN A 137 5.92 -3.73 20.56
N GLN A 138 5.06 -3.24 19.65
CA GLN A 138 5.44 -2.89 18.30
C GLN A 138 6.17 -1.54 18.23
N LEU A 139 5.92 -0.66 19.19
CA LEU A 139 6.52 0.66 19.27
C LEU A 139 7.69 0.67 20.28
N PRO A 140 8.83 1.26 19.92
CA PRO A 140 9.91 1.48 20.88
C PRO A 140 9.46 2.47 21.97
N PRO A 141 10.18 2.58 23.10
CA PRO A 141 9.93 3.67 24.04
C PRO A 141 10.18 5.02 23.38
N LEU A 142 9.41 6.03 23.76
CA LEU A 142 9.67 7.40 23.34
C LEU A 142 11.03 7.89 23.90
N PRO A 143 11.76 8.75 23.18
CA PRO A 143 13.04 9.28 23.64
C PRO A 143 12.92 10.02 24.98
N SER A 144 13.87 9.75 25.88
CA SER A 144 14.04 10.46 27.14
C SER A 144 15.51 10.88 27.30
N PRO A 145 15.84 12.19 27.30
CA PRO A 145 14.92 13.34 27.20
C PRO A 145 14.22 13.45 25.83
N PRO A 146 13.11 14.21 25.74
CA PRO A 146 12.42 14.45 24.48
C PRO A 146 13.33 15.06 23.41
N LEU A 147 13.11 14.68 22.15
CA LEU A 147 13.86 15.21 21.02
C LEU A 147 13.58 16.70 20.82
N LYS A 148 14.62 17.48 20.51
CA LYS A 148 14.47 18.89 20.14
C LYS A 148 13.86 18.98 18.75
N GLN A 149 12.61 19.42 18.68
CA GLN A 149 11.89 19.63 17.42
C GLN A 149 12.57 20.70 16.57
N HIS A 150 12.66 20.45 15.27
CA HIS A 150 13.18 21.39 14.30
C HIS A 150 12.16 22.53 14.04
N PRO A 151 12.57 23.81 13.97
CA PRO A 151 11.64 24.93 13.78
C PRO A 151 10.79 24.85 12.51
N ARG A 152 11.31 24.19 11.46
CA ARG A 152 10.60 23.98 10.20
C ARG A 152 9.75 22.71 10.14
N PHE A 153 9.78 21.85 11.15
CA PHE A 153 8.93 20.65 11.20
C PHE A 153 7.45 21.04 11.22
N VAL A 154 6.62 20.34 10.43
CA VAL A 154 5.17 20.54 10.41
C VAL A 154 4.48 19.19 10.49
N HIS A 155 3.56 19.04 11.44
CA HIS A 155 2.72 17.86 11.59
C HIS A 155 1.29 18.20 11.17
N CYS A 156 0.90 17.74 9.98
CA CYS A 156 -0.41 18.01 9.37
C CYS A 156 -1.37 16.85 9.64
N MET A 157 -2.62 17.15 9.98
CA MET A 157 -3.72 16.20 10.16
C MET A 157 -4.98 16.75 9.46
N PRO A 158 -5.92 15.90 9.01
CA PRO A 158 -7.19 16.37 8.49
C PRO A 158 -8.08 16.94 9.60
N PRO A 159 -9.02 17.84 9.28
CA PRO A 159 -9.47 18.22 7.93
C PRO A 159 -8.65 19.32 7.25
N GLU A 160 -7.72 19.95 7.95
CA GLU A 160 -6.92 21.06 7.42
C GLU A 160 -6.01 20.60 6.27
N SER A 161 -5.91 21.44 5.23
CA SER A 161 -5.01 21.15 4.12
C SER A 161 -3.55 21.14 4.58
N PRO A 162 -2.74 20.16 4.17
CA PRO A 162 -1.35 20.10 4.62
C PRO A 162 -0.51 21.26 4.10
N THR A 163 0.34 21.80 4.96
CA THR A 163 1.39 22.75 4.56
C THR A 163 2.67 21.99 4.22
N TYR A 164 3.12 22.10 2.97
CA TYR A 164 4.29 21.35 2.48
C TYR A 164 5.60 22.13 2.65
N ARG A 165 6.60 21.45 3.21
CA ARG A 165 8.02 21.80 3.11
C ARG A 165 8.62 21.18 1.85
N GLU A 166 9.92 21.36 1.66
CA GLU A 166 10.66 20.79 0.53
C GLU A 166 10.65 19.26 0.52
N PHE A 167 10.60 18.65 1.70
CA PHE A 167 10.45 17.21 1.87
C PHE A 167 9.24 16.89 2.74
N SER A 168 8.57 15.80 2.40
CA SER A 168 7.35 15.38 3.06
C SER A 168 7.23 13.85 3.19
N VAL A 169 6.66 13.41 4.32
CA VAL A 169 6.40 12.00 4.62
C VAL A 169 4.90 11.82 4.87
N PHE A 170 4.27 10.86 4.21
CA PHE A 170 2.91 10.43 4.51
C PHE A 170 2.91 9.16 5.36
N LEU A 171 2.14 9.17 6.45
CA LEU A 171 2.02 8.08 7.41
C LEU A 171 0.85 7.15 7.05
N ALA A 172 1.00 6.39 5.96
CA ALA A 172 0.03 5.36 5.58
C ALA A 172 0.09 4.18 6.55
N GLY A 173 -1.04 3.54 6.84
CA GLY A 173 -1.02 2.40 7.74
C GLY A 173 -2.27 2.21 8.55
N SER A 174 -2.15 1.32 9.51
CA SER A 174 -3.23 0.93 10.41
C SER A 174 -3.75 2.13 11.22
N ILE A 175 -5.05 2.39 11.09
CA ILE A 175 -5.85 3.25 11.99
C ILE A 175 -7.02 2.42 12.52
N GLU A 176 -7.77 1.81 11.58
CA GLU A 176 -8.89 0.89 11.82
C GLU A 176 -9.87 1.42 12.88
N MET A 177 -10.37 2.65 12.65
CA MET A 177 -11.31 3.34 13.54
C MET A 177 -10.82 3.41 15.00
N GLY A 178 -9.51 3.64 15.18
CA GLY A 178 -8.91 3.77 16.50
C GLY A 178 -8.48 2.46 17.14
N ARG A 179 -8.54 1.31 16.43
CA ARG A 179 -8.05 0.02 16.96
C ARG A 179 -6.53 -0.14 16.90
N ALA A 180 -5.86 0.57 16.00
CA ALA A 180 -4.41 0.50 15.87
C ALA A 180 -3.70 1.30 16.98
N VAL A 181 -2.54 0.82 17.41
CA VAL A 181 -1.65 1.58 18.30
C VAL A 181 -1.37 2.97 17.73
N GLN A 182 -1.10 3.96 18.60
CA GLN A 182 -0.90 5.37 18.23
C GLN A 182 0.45 5.65 17.53
N TRP A 183 0.79 4.82 16.53
CA TRP A 183 2.08 4.82 15.87
C TRP A 183 2.34 6.07 15.04
N GLN A 184 1.29 6.77 14.56
CA GLN A 184 1.46 7.98 13.76
C GLN A 184 2.03 9.13 14.59
N LYS A 185 1.47 9.37 15.78
CA LYS A 185 2.01 10.36 16.74
C LYS A 185 3.42 9.97 17.16
N HIS A 186 3.64 8.68 17.39
CA HIS A 186 4.95 8.13 17.72
C HIS A 186 5.99 8.41 16.62
N MET A 187 5.66 8.13 15.35
CA MET A 187 6.53 8.39 14.20
C MET A 187 6.80 9.89 14.03
N ALA A 188 5.78 10.74 14.17
CA ALA A 188 5.96 12.19 14.11
C ALA A 188 6.98 12.69 15.13
N THR A 189 7.00 12.14 16.36
CA THR A 189 8.03 12.45 17.36
C THR A 189 9.44 12.11 16.87
N PHE A 190 9.66 10.93 16.29
CA PHE A 190 10.99 10.53 15.79
C PHE A 190 11.45 11.29 14.55
N LEU A 191 10.52 11.84 13.77
CA LEU A 191 10.80 12.67 12.61
C LEU A 191 10.82 14.18 12.92
N SER A 192 10.44 14.58 14.15
CA SER A 192 10.31 15.98 14.56
C SER A 192 11.62 16.78 14.49
N THR A 193 12.76 16.10 14.49
CA THR A 193 14.09 16.72 14.37
C THR A 193 14.43 17.16 12.94
N LEU A 194 13.56 16.90 11.96
CA LEU A 194 13.83 17.17 10.55
C LEU A 194 13.00 18.37 10.04
N PRO A 195 13.52 19.15 9.08
CA PRO A 195 12.82 20.30 8.48
C PRO A 195 11.73 19.91 7.45
N ILE A 196 10.88 18.95 7.78
CA ILE A 196 9.94 18.31 6.84
C ILE A 196 8.47 18.51 7.21
N THR A 197 7.58 18.16 6.27
CA THR A 197 6.15 17.96 6.55
C THR A 197 5.86 16.49 6.82
N VAL A 198 5.16 16.18 7.92
CA VAL A 198 4.59 14.87 8.19
C VAL A 198 3.07 14.95 8.05
N ASN A 199 2.53 14.20 7.08
CA ASN A 199 1.10 14.07 6.84
C ASN A 199 0.58 12.85 7.61
N ASN A 200 -0.19 13.09 8.66
CA ASN A 200 -0.80 12.07 9.50
C ASN A 200 -2.30 11.97 9.18
N PRO A 201 -2.77 10.88 8.54
CA PRO A 201 -4.18 10.70 8.19
C PRO A 201 -5.08 10.42 9.40
N ARG A 202 -4.53 10.04 10.55
CA ARG A 202 -5.30 9.78 11.77
C ARG A 202 -5.82 11.10 12.35
N ARG A 203 -7.14 11.33 12.22
CA ARG A 203 -7.86 12.43 12.88
C ARG A 203 -8.52 11.95 14.17
N GLY A 204 -8.56 12.80 15.18
CA GLY A 204 -9.07 12.43 16.51
C GLY A 204 -10.58 12.24 16.59
N HIS A 205 -11.38 13.08 15.94
CA HIS A 205 -12.85 12.98 16.03
C HIS A 205 -13.45 12.47 14.71
N TRP A 206 -14.20 11.37 14.79
CA TRP A 206 -14.98 10.84 13.67
C TRP A 206 -16.47 10.92 13.99
N ASP A 207 -17.24 11.55 13.11
CA ASP A 207 -18.69 11.55 13.17
C ASP A 207 -19.21 10.11 12.91
N PRO A 208 -19.84 9.44 13.88
CA PRO A 208 -20.33 8.07 13.71
C PRO A 208 -21.49 8.00 12.72
N ALA A 209 -22.16 9.12 12.45
CA ALA A 209 -23.20 9.21 11.42
C ALA A 209 -22.60 9.24 10.01
N ALA A 210 -21.27 9.43 9.87
CA ALA A 210 -20.61 9.37 8.58
C ALA A 210 -20.61 7.94 8.03
N THR A 211 -21.40 7.73 6.99
CA THR A 211 -21.42 6.47 6.25
C THR A 211 -20.15 6.34 5.41
N GLN A 212 -19.68 5.12 5.20
CA GLN A 212 -18.56 4.81 4.29
C GLN A 212 -18.99 4.87 2.81
N GLU A 213 -19.95 5.74 2.49
CA GLU A 213 -20.46 5.95 1.15
C GLU A 213 -19.80 7.17 0.53
N ALA A 214 -19.43 7.10 -0.74
CA ALA A 214 -18.76 8.19 -1.44
C ALA A 214 -19.57 9.51 -1.49
N LYS A 215 -20.89 9.44 -1.25
CA LYS A 215 -21.78 10.62 -1.19
C LYS A 215 -21.74 11.33 0.16
N ASN A 216 -21.22 10.69 1.21
CA ASN A 216 -21.04 11.34 2.50
C ASN A 216 -19.88 12.32 2.41
N GLU A 217 -20.13 13.61 2.65
CA GLU A 217 -19.14 14.67 2.47
C GLU A 217 -17.94 14.53 3.43
N SER A 218 -18.19 14.15 4.70
CA SER A 218 -17.12 13.97 5.70
C SER A 218 -16.20 12.81 5.36
N PHE A 219 -16.78 11.68 4.90
CA PHE A 219 -16.02 10.54 4.40
C PHE A 219 -15.26 10.89 3.13
N ARG A 220 -15.91 11.56 2.17
CA ARG A 220 -15.26 11.98 0.94
C ARG A 220 -14.09 12.93 1.20
N HIS A 221 -14.27 13.93 2.06
CA HIS A 221 -13.19 14.86 2.41
C HIS A 221 -11.99 14.13 2.98
N GLN A 222 -12.20 13.16 3.90
CA GLN A 222 -11.12 12.35 4.44
C GLN A 222 -10.36 11.60 3.33
N VAL A 223 -11.09 10.88 2.47
CA VAL A 223 -10.49 10.07 1.40
C VAL A 223 -9.74 10.96 0.39
N GLU A 224 -10.32 12.09 0.00
CA GLU A 224 -9.68 13.03 -0.93
C GLU A 224 -8.44 13.70 -0.31
N TRP A 225 -8.47 13.98 0.99
CA TRP A 225 -7.31 14.48 1.74
C TRP A 225 -6.18 13.43 1.72
N GLU A 226 -6.49 12.17 2.03
CA GLU A 226 -5.54 11.06 2.03
C GLU A 226 -4.94 10.84 0.64
N LEU A 227 -5.77 10.77 -0.41
CA LEU A 227 -5.32 10.62 -1.79
C LEU A 227 -4.42 11.80 -2.21
N SER A 228 -4.84 13.04 -1.95
CA SER A 228 -4.07 14.24 -2.29
C SER A 228 -2.71 14.27 -1.57
N ALA A 229 -2.67 13.86 -0.30
CA ALA A 229 -1.45 13.85 0.50
C ALA A 229 -0.52 12.69 0.11
N LEU A 230 -1.08 11.50 -0.17
CA LEU A 230 -0.36 10.38 -0.75
C LEU A 230 0.28 10.77 -2.09
N GLU A 231 -0.43 11.50 -2.95
CA GLU A 231 0.09 11.96 -4.23
C GLU A 231 1.30 12.89 -4.09
N LYS A 232 1.20 13.87 -3.19
CA LYS A 232 2.20 14.92 -2.99
C LYS A 232 3.42 14.49 -2.19
N ALA A 233 3.31 13.44 -1.37
CA ALA A 233 4.41 13.02 -0.49
C ALA A 233 5.66 12.57 -1.26
N ASP A 234 6.84 12.93 -0.75
CA ASP A 234 8.14 12.47 -1.25
C ASP A 234 8.46 11.05 -0.80
N VAL A 235 8.00 10.70 0.41
CA VAL A 235 8.08 9.38 1.02
C VAL A 235 6.72 8.99 1.59
N VAL A 236 6.31 7.75 1.39
CA VAL A 236 5.12 7.14 1.97
C VAL A 236 5.58 5.95 2.82
N CYS A 237 5.44 6.04 4.13
CA CYS A 237 5.69 4.90 4.99
C CYS A 237 4.38 4.17 5.27
N PHE A 238 4.40 2.84 5.16
CA PHE A 238 3.31 1.96 5.54
C PHE A 238 3.66 1.25 6.83
N PHE A 239 2.85 1.40 7.87
CA PHE A 239 2.95 0.59 9.09
C PHE A 239 1.70 -0.29 9.24
N LEU A 240 1.90 -1.60 9.34
CA LEU A 240 0.84 -2.60 9.48
C LEU A 240 0.86 -3.18 10.89
N ASP A 241 -0.07 -2.72 11.73
CA ASP A 241 -0.28 -3.20 13.09
C ASP A 241 -0.81 -4.64 13.08
N VAL A 242 -0.16 -5.52 13.83
CA VAL A 242 -0.52 -6.95 13.92
C VAL A 242 -1.95 -7.19 14.43
N SER A 243 -2.55 -6.23 15.12
CA SER A 243 -3.91 -6.32 15.70
C SER A 243 -5.02 -5.90 14.72
N THR A 244 -4.67 -5.60 13.47
CA THR A 244 -5.52 -4.96 12.47
C THR A 244 -5.61 -5.77 11.18
N MET A 245 -6.65 -5.50 10.38
CA MET A 245 -6.84 -6.07 9.05
C MET A 245 -6.28 -5.16 7.95
N SER A 246 -6.37 -3.84 8.14
CA SER A 246 -5.79 -2.80 7.25
C SER A 246 -6.13 -2.93 5.74
N PRO A 247 -7.39 -3.16 5.32
CA PRO A 247 -7.72 -3.39 3.91
C PRO A 247 -7.49 -2.17 3.01
N VAL A 248 -7.82 -0.97 3.46
CA VAL A 248 -7.60 0.28 2.71
C VAL A 248 -6.10 0.55 2.56
N THR A 249 -5.33 0.37 3.62
CA THR A 249 -3.87 0.44 3.59
C THR A 249 -3.26 -0.53 2.57
N MET A 250 -3.77 -1.77 2.48
CA MET A 250 -3.31 -2.73 1.47
C MET A 250 -3.66 -2.30 0.04
N LEU A 251 -4.82 -1.66 -0.16
CA LEU A 251 -5.21 -1.06 -1.44
C LEU A 251 -4.26 0.09 -1.83
N GLU A 252 -3.96 0.99 -0.89
CA GLU A 252 -3.01 2.09 -1.08
C GLU A 252 -1.60 1.60 -1.39
N LEU A 253 -1.13 0.56 -0.69
CA LEU A 253 0.16 -0.07 -0.99
C LEU A 253 0.19 -0.56 -2.44
N GLY A 254 -0.88 -1.21 -2.90
CA GLY A 254 -1.02 -1.63 -4.30
C GLY A 254 -0.99 -0.46 -5.29
N LEU A 255 -1.66 0.64 -4.95
CA LEU A 255 -1.69 1.86 -5.77
C LEU A 255 -0.30 2.50 -5.91
N TRP A 256 0.48 2.51 -4.84
CA TRP A 256 1.77 3.21 -4.76
C TRP A 256 3.01 2.32 -4.93
N ALA A 257 2.85 1.00 -5.07
CA ALA A 257 3.97 0.04 -5.12
C ALA A 257 5.09 0.36 -6.12
N LYS A 258 4.75 0.97 -7.28
CA LYS A 258 5.71 1.30 -8.36
C LYS A 258 6.21 2.74 -8.33
N SER A 259 5.93 3.49 -7.27
CA SER A 259 6.20 4.93 -7.20
C SER A 259 7.64 5.28 -6.78
N ASN A 260 8.43 4.31 -6.33
CA ASN A 260 9.77 4.49 -5.77
C ASN A 260 9.82 5.45 -4.57
N LYS A 261 8.69 5.66 -3.88
CA LYS A 261 8.62 6.48 -2.65
C LYS A 261 8.07 5.72 -1.45
N VAL A 262 7.86 4.41 -1.58
CA VAL A 262 7.19 3.60 -0.56
C VAL A 262 8.22 2.88 0.31
N ILE A 263 7.99 2.86 1.62
CA ILE A 263 8.66 1.97 2.59
C ILE A 263 7.59 1.23 3.36
N VAL A 264 7.79 -0.05 3.63
CA VAL A 264 6.83 -0.88 4.36
C VAL A 264 7.44 -1.43 5.65
N CYS A 265 6.72 -1.28 6.76
CA CYS A 265 6.94 -1.97 8.01
C CYS A 265 5.79 -2.95 8.26
N CYS A 266 6.11 -4.24 8.25
CA CYS A 266 5.12 -5.30 8.48
C CYS A 266 5.76 -6.45 9.27
N GLY A 267 5.33 -6.62 10.51
CA GLY A 267 5.79 -7.73 11.34
C GLY A 267 5.22 -9.08 10.85
N LYS A 268 5.97 -10.16 11.08
CA LYS A 268 5.59 -11.54 10.66
C LYS A 268 4.21 -12.00 11.14
N LYS A 269 3.72 -11.42 12.24
CA LYS A 269 2.42 -11.76 12.85
C LYS A 269 1.22 -11.09 12.17
N PHE A 270 1.44 -10.14 11.26
CA PHE A 270 0.35 -9.54 10.50
C PHE A 270 -0.31 -10.60 9.60
N TRP A 271 -1.65 -10.66 9.61
CA TRP A 271 -2.42 -11.77 9.00
C TRP A 271 -2.19 -11.97 7.49
N ARG A 272 -1.71 -10.94 6.78
CA ARG A 272 -1.32 -11.01 5.35
C ARG A 272 0.15 -10.73 5.09
N ALA A 273 1.02 -10.87 6.10
CA ALA A 273 2.46 -10.56 5.98
C ALA A 273 3.13 -11.20 4.75
N GLY A 274 2.81 -12.46 4.44
CA GLY A 274 3.34 -13.12 3.24
C GLY A 274 2.97 -12.43 1.91
N ASN A 275 1.75 -11.89 1.80
CA ASN A 275 1.34 -11.14 0.60
C ASN A 275 2.09 -9.81 0.50
N ILE A 276 2.24 -9.12 1.64
CA ILE A 276 2.97 -7.86 1.72
C ILE A 276 4.44 -8.07 1.32
N HIS A 277 5.08 -9.12 1.86
CA HIS A 277 6.47 -9.44 1.55
C HIS A 277 6.67 -9.72 0.05
N ILE A 278 5.83 -10.57 -0.56
CA ILE A 278 5.92 -10.90 -1.99
C ILE A 278 5.74 -9.63 -2.86
N VAL A 279 4.81 -8.73 -2.50
CA VAL A 279 4.63 -7.46 -3.22
C VAL A 279 5.88 -6.59 -3.09
N CYS A 280 6.44 -6.47 -1.88
CA CYS A 280 7.62 -5.65 -1.66
C CYS A 280 8.84 -6.18 -2.42
N GLU A 281 9.08 -7.49 -2.37
CA GLU A 281 10.13 -8.17 -3.13
C GLU A 281 9.96 -7.94 -4.64
N ARG A 282 8.74 -8.16 -5.16
CA ARG A 282 8.45 -8.04 -6.59
C ARG A 282 8.69 -6.63 -7.15
N TYR A 283 8.45 -5.60 -6.36
CA TYR A 283 8.57 -4.21 -6.78
C TYR A 283 9.81 -3.50 -6.22
N GLY A 284 10.69 -4.21 -5.51
CA GLY A 284 11.90 -3.63 -4.91
C GLY A 284 11.58 -2.56 -3.85
N ILE A 285 10.49 -2.73 -3.10
CA ILE A 285 10.08 -1.80 -2.05
C ILE A 285 10.90 -2.10 -0.79
N PRO A 286 11.58 -1.09 -0.19
CA PRO A 286 12.23 -1.24 1.10
C PRO A 286 11.26 -1.75 2.17
N PHE A 287 11.64 -2.85 2.83
CA PHE A 287 10.81 -3.58 3.77
C PHE A 287 11.56 -3.80 5.08
N VAL A 288 10.88 -3.53 6.20
CA VAL A 288 11.38 -3.79 7.56
C VAL A 288 10.31 -4.51 8.39
N GLU A 289 10.74 -5.28 9.39
CA GLU A 289 9.81 -6.06 10.23
C GLU A 289 9.40 -5.32 11.51
N THR A 290 10.11 -4.25 11.89
CA THR A 290 9.92 -3.55 13.17
C THR A 290 9.88 -2.04 12.98
N PHE A 291 9.15 -1.35 13.88
CA PHE A 291 9.06 0.11 13.89
C PHE A 291 10.43 0.77 14.11
N GLU A 292 11.28 0.17 14.95
CA GLU A 292 12.63 0.65 15.22
C GLU A 292 13.45 0.80 13.93
N HIS A 293 13.33 -0.13 12.98
CA HIS A 293 14.01 -0.05 11.69
C HIS A 293 13.28 0.83 10.67
N LEU A 294 12.00 1.18 10.90
CA LEU A 294 11.24 2.04 10.00
C LEU A 294 11.74 3.48 10.02
N VAL A 295 12.05 4.03 11.21
CA VAL A 295 12.56 5.40 11.35
C VAL A 295 13.84 5.65 10.53
N PRO A 296 14.92 4.86 10.66
CA PRO A 296 16.12 5.05 9.85
C PRO A 296 15.86 4.78 8.36
N ALA A 297 14.98 3.83 8.00
CA ALA A 297 14.62 3.60 6.59
C ALA A 297 13.99 4.84 5.95
N ILE A 298 13.07 5.52 6.66
CA ILE A 298 12.47 6.79 6.21
C ILE A 298 13.55 7.86 6.02
N LYS A 299 14.45 8.02 6.99
CA LYS A 299 15.54 9.00 6.90
C LYS A 299 16.46 8.73 5.71
N ASN A 300 16.82 7.47 5.48
CA ASN A 300 17.65 7.07 4.34
C ASN A 300 16.96 7.39 3.01
N MET A 301 15.66 7.07 2.87
CA MET A 301 14.92 7.39 1.66
C MET A 301 14.81 8.90 1.43
N LEU A 302 14.63 9.72 2.48
CA LEU A 302 14.65 11.17 2.35
C LEU A 302 16.01 11.67 1.78
N VAL A 303 17.12 11.09 2.24
CA VAL A 303 18.46 11.37 1.69
C VAL A 303 18.57 10.93 0.23
N GLU A 304 18.04 9.76 -0.14
CA GLU A 304 17.97 9.30 -1.54
C GLU A 304 17.12 10.23 -2.42
N LYS A 305 16.10 10.88 -1.84
CA LYS A 305 15.31 11.94 -2.50
C LYS A 305 16.03 13.27 -2.61
N GLY A 306 17.25 13.38 -2.06
CA GLY A 306 18.09 14.56 -2.17
C GLY A 306 18.14 15.42 -0.92
N MET A 307 17.52 15.00 0.19
CA MET A 307 17.60 15.74 1.45
C MET A 307 19.03 15.74 1.98
N LYS A 308 19.58 16.94 2.19
CA LYS A 308 20.89 17.15 2.81
C LYS A 308 20.73 18.12 3.96
N LEU A 309 21.30 17.78 5.11
CA LEU A 309 21.25 18.59 6.31
C LEU A 309 22.66 19.07 6.67
N ASP A 310 22.77 20.30 7.16
CA ASP A 310 23.99 20.82 7.77
C ASP A 310 24.16 20.34 9.22
N GLU A 311 25.22 20.80 9.89
CA GLU A 311 25.49 20.47 11.30
C GLU A 311 24.40 20.99 12.26
N SER A 312 23.61 21.98 11.85
CA SER A 312 22.49 22.53 12.62
C SER A 312 21.17 21.79 12.38
N GLY A 313 21.12 20.89 11.39
CA GLY A 313 19.92 20.16 10.99
C GLY A 313 19.06 20.89 9.96
N ASP A 314 19.54 22.00 9.40
CA ASP A 314 18.86 22.78 8.37
C ASP A 314 19.17 22.24 6.95
N LEU A 315 18.26 22.49 6.00
CA LEU A 315 18.44 22.05 4.61
C LEU A 315 19.60 22.79 3.94
N VAL A 316 20.58 22.04 3.43
CA VAL A 316 21.65 22.57 2.58
C VAL A 316 21.05 22.88 1.21
N ARG A 317 20.91 24.16 0.88
CA ARG A 317 20.49 24.55 -0.46
C ARG A 317 21.62 24.30 -1.47
N PRO A 318 21.29 23.83 -2.69
CA PRO A 318 22.26 23.68 -3.77
C PRO A 318 23.01 24.97 -4.12
#